data_AF-A0A3N7GVA9-F1
#
_entry.id   AF-A0A3N7GVA9-F1
#
_cell.length_a   1.000
_cell.length_b   1.000
_cell.length_c   1.000
_cell.angle_alpha   90.00
_cell.angle_beta   90.00
_cell.angle_gamma   90.00
#
_symmetry.space_group_name_H-M   'P 1'
#
loop_
_entity.id
_entity.type
_entity.pdbx_description
1 polymer ?
#
loop_
_entity_poly.entity_id
_entity_poly.type
_entity_poly.pdbx_seq_one_letter_code
_entity_poly.pdbx_strand_id
1 'polypeptide(L)'
;MASPEGEGRAKTALEAAYETYYKANKSVNKRIFAALPELREILRGYAGSRLLDLYGFWVMWHACGGFDGTQKALGISKSQMYRRIALFREVFGEHPDVCEFPGLTINPAEFLAGMAERSKRLHSK
;
A
#
# COMPACT_ATOMS: atom_id res chain seq x y z
N MET A 1 11.70 -17.61 -10.91
CA MET A 1 10.61 -18.48 -11.39
C MET A 1 9.36 -17.64 -11.52
N ALA A 2 8.76 -17.57 -12.72
CA ALA A 2 7.46 -16.94 -12.92
C ALA A 2 6.41 -17.72 -12.11
N SER A 3 5.56 -17.00 -11.38
CA SER A 3 4.43 -17.57 -10.65
C SER A 3 3.24 -17.69 -11.61
N PRO A 4 2.31 -18.64 -11.42
CA PRO A 4 1.05 -18.70 -12.19
C PRO A 4 0.27 -17.38 -12.22
N GLU A 5 0.41 -16.55 -11.18
CA GLU A 5 -0.32 -15.29 -10.97
C GLU A 5 0.40 -14.04 -11.52
N GLY A 6 1.59 -14.18 -12.14
CA GLY A 6 2.28 -13.01 -12.67
C GLY A 6 3.55 -13.29 -13.46
N GLU A 7 3.80 -12.46 -14.47
CA GLU A 7 4.93 -12.57 -15.41
C GLU A 7 6.33 -12.40 -14.77
N GLY A 8 6.42 -12.27 -13.45
CA GLY A 8 7.70 -12.17 -12.74
C GLY A 8 8.45 -10.84 -12.91
N ARG A 9 7.90 -9.87 -13.66
CA ARG A 9 8.55 -8.58 -13.99
C ARG A 9 9.07 -7.81 -12.77
N ALA A 10 8.29 -7.77 -11.69
CA ALA A 10 8.68 -7.10 -10.45
C ALA A 10 9.85 -7.80 -9.73
N LYS A 11 9.89 -9.14 -9.77
CA LYS A 11 10.98 -9.93 -9.20
C LYS A 11 12.27 -9.74 -10.00
N THR A 12 12.19 -9.74 -11.33
CA THR A 12 13.36 -9.56 -12.21
C THR A 12 13.96 -8.16 -12.11
N ALA A 13 13.14 -7.12 -11.95
CA ALA A 13 13.64 -5.75 -11.79
C ALA A 13 14.33 -5.49 -10.44
N LEU A 14 14.01 -6.29 -9.41
CA LEU A 14 14.44 -6.06 -8.04
C LEU A 14 15.23 -7.23 -7.43
N GLU A 15 15.60 -8.26 -8.18
CA GLU A 15 16.12 -9.51 -7.59
C GLU A 15 17.34 -9.27 -6.66
N ALA A 16 18.19 -8.31 -7.00
CA ALA A 16 19.31 -7.87 -6.16
C ALA A 16 18.91 -6.94 -4.98
N ALA A 17 17.90 -6.10 -5.15
CA ALA A 17 17.42 -5.17 -4.12
C ALA A 17 16.40 -5.80 -3.15
N TYR A 18 15.77 -6.91 -3.57
CA TYR A 18 14.71 -7.60 -2.85
C TYR A 18 15.24 -8.23 -1.56
N GLU A 19 16.47 -8.76 -1.57
CA GLU A 19 17.11 -9.27 -0.34
C GLU A 19 17.35 -8.16 0.69
N THR A 20 17.74 -6.97 0.24
CA THR A 20 17.93 -5.79 1.10
C THR A 20 16.58 -5.28 1.64
N TYR A 21 15.56 -5.19 0.78
CA TYR A 21 14.19 -4.87 1.19
C TYR A 21 13.65 -5.91 2.17
N TYR A 22 13.82 -7.20 1.89
CA TYR A 22 13.35 -8.28 2.75
C TYR A 22 13.98 -8.21 4.14
N LYS A 23 15.30 -7.95 4.22
CA LYS A 23 16.00 -7.76 5.50
C LYS A 23 15.57 -6.49 6.23
N ALA A 24 15.41 -5.37 5.54
CA ALA A 24 14.95 -4.11 6.14
C ALA A 24 13.49 -4.21 6.61
N ASN A 25 12.60 -4.73 5.76
CA ASN A 25 11.18 -4.90 6.04
C ASN A 25 10.94 -5.95 7.14
N LYS A 26 11.83 -6.93 7.32
CA LYS A 26 11.81 -7.83 8.51
C LYS A 26 11.93 -7.05 9.82
N SER A 27 12.63 -5.91 9.84
CA SER A 27 12.75 -5.04 11.02
C SER A 27 11.51 -4.15 11.22
N VAL A 28 10.88 -3.67 10.14
CA VAL A 28 9.60 -2.95 10.19
C VAL A 28 8.48 -3.88 10.66
N ASN A 29 8.40 -5.07 10.06
CA ASN A 29 7.54 -6.16 10.48
C ASN A 29 7.76 -6.53 11.95
N LYS A 30 8.98 -6.39 12.49
CA LYS A 30 9.28 -6.67 13.90
C LYS A 30 8.46 -5.78 14.84
N ARG A 31 8.17 -4.52 14.48
CA ARG A 31 7.31 -3.62 15.28
C ARG A 31 5.85 -4.08 15.26
N ILE A 32 5.34 -4.44 14.09
CA ILE A 32 3.99 -4.99 13.91
C ILE A 32 3.83 -6.31 14.69
N PHE A 33 4.84 -7.18 14.62
CA PHE A 33 4.86 -8.45 15.37
C PHE A 33 5.14 -8.27 16.88
N ALA A 34 5.74 -7.15 17.30
CA ALA A 34 5.96 -6.82 18.71
C ALA A 34 4.71 -6.25 19.37
N ALA A 35 3.87 -5.53 18.62
CA ALA A 35 2.58 -5.05 19.10
C ALA A 35 1.56 -6.19 19.33
N LEU A 36 1.74 -7.35 18.68
CA LEU A 36 0.81 -8.48 18.71
C LEU A 36 1.54 -9.84 18.88
N PRO A 37 2.15 -10.10 20.05
CA PRO A 37 3.05 -11.25 20.25
C PRO A 37 2.37 -12.63 20.22
N GLU A 38 1.13 -12.74 20.71
CA GLU A 38 0.38 -14.03 20.79
C GLU A 38 -0.25 -14.45 19.46
N LEU A 39 -0.35 -13.51 18.52
CA LEU A 39 -1.05 -13.68 17.25
C LEU A 39 -0.09 -13.93 16.07
N ARG A 40 1.21 -14.08 16.36
CA ARG A 40 2.31 -14.02 15.39
C ARG A 40 2.31 -15.12 14.33
N GLU A 41 1.85 -16.33 14.65
CA GLU A 41 1.76 -17.43 13.67
C GLU A 41 0.47 -17.37 12.84
N ILE A 42 -0.65 -17.01 13.48
CA ILE A 42 -1.96 -16.88 12.83
C ILE A 42 -1.98 -15.65 11.91
N LEU A 43 -1.33 -14.56 12.31
CA LEU A 43 -1.35 -13.30 11.58
C LEU A 43 -0.23 -13.15 10.55
N ARG A 44 0.65 -14.12 10.27
CA ARG A 44 1.67 -13.88 9.21
C ARG A 44 1.02 -13.51 7.87
N GLY A 45 -0.03 -14.22 7.47
CA GLY A 45 -0.82 -13.87 6.29
C GLY A 45 -1.63 -12.59 6.47
N TYR A 46 -2.20 -12.39 7.65
CA TYR A 46 -3.03 -11.22 7.95
C TYR A 46 -2.23 -9.91 8.04
N ALA A 47 -1.05 -9.92 8.67
CA ALA A 47 -0.15 -8.79 8.77
C ALA A 47 0.37 -8.37 7.38
N GLY A 48 0.70 -9.34 6.52
CA GLY A 48 1.03 -9.07 5.12
C GLY A 48 -0.13 -8.43 4.37
N SER A 49 -1.36 -8.97 4.51
CA SER A 49 -2.56 -8.40 3.91
C SER A 49 -2.87 -6.98 4.43
N ARG A 50 -2.66 -6.73 5.72
CA ARG A 50 -2.86 -5.41 6.34
C ARG A 50 -1.83 -4.40 5.88
N LEU A 51 -0.56 -4.79 5.76
CA LEU A 51 0.46 -3.94 5.17
C LEU A 51 0.14 -3.58 3.73
N LEU A 52 -0.28 -4.56 2.92
CA LEU A 52 -0.71 -4.32 1.55
C LEU A 52 -1.88 -3.32 1.50
N ASP A 53 -2.88 -3.49 2.38
CA ASP A 53 -4.01 -2.58 2.52
C ASP A 53 -3.57 -1.17 2.94
N LEU A 54 -2.58 -1.03 3.82
CA LEU A 54 -2.07 0.27 4.25
C LEU A 54 -1.20 0.96 3.19
N TYR A 55 -0.37 0.22 2.44
CA TYR A 55 0.35 0.75 1.29
C TYR A 55 -0.62 1.18 0.19
N GLY A 56 -1.64 0.36 -0.11
CA GLY A 56 -2.70 0.73 -1.04
C GLY A 56 -3.47 1.97 -0.56
N PHE A 57 -3.74 2.06 0.74
CA PHE A 57 -4.34 3.25 1.35
C PHE A 57 -3.48 4.49 1.18
N TRP A 58 -2.16 4.43 1.39
CA TRP A 58 -1.24 5.54 1.15
C TRP A 58 -1.21 5.97 -0.31
N VAL A 59 -1.18 5.01 -1.25
CA VAL A 59 -1.25 5.31 -2.68
C VAL A 59 -2.54 6.06 -3.01
N MET A 60 -3.68 5.55 -2.52
CA MET A 60 -4.98 6.19 -2.72
C MET A 60 -5.10 7.55 -2.01
N TRP A 61 -4.41 7.74 -0.87
CA TRP A 61 -4.33 9.03 -0.18
C TRP A 61 -3.74 10.09 -1.10
N HIS A 62 -2.57 9.84 -1.65
CA HIS A 62 -1.91 10.81 -2.53
C HIS A 62 -2.56 10.91 -3.92
N ALA A 63 -3.02 9.80 -4.49
CA ALA A 63 -3.64 9.81 -5.82
C ALA A 63 -5.01 10.51 -5.84
N CYS A 64 -5.77 10.44 -4.74
CA CYS A 64 -7.11 11.02 -4.67
C CYS A 64 -7.19 12.36 -3.95
N GLY A 65 -6.08 12.91 -3.45
CA GLY A 65 -6.06 14.23 -2.80
C GLY A 65 -6.51 14.20 -1.34
N GLY A 66 -6.10 13.18 -0.59
CA GLY A 66 -6.26 13.10 0.85
C GLY A 66 -7.67 12.68 1.28
N PHE A 67 -8.10 13.18 2.44
CA PHE A 67 -9.23 12.62 3.20
C PHE A 67 -10.51 12.44 2.38
N ASP A 68 -11.08 13.53 1.84
CA ASP A 68 -12.38 13.49 1.18
C ASP A 68 -12.34 12.73 -0.15
N GLY A 69 -11.26 12.88 -0.91
CA GLY A 69 -11.09 12.21 -2.18
C GLY A 69 -10.91 10.71 -2.01
N THR A 70 -10.06 10.28 -1.08
CA THR A 70 -9.87 8.86 -0.75
C THR A 70 -11.12 8.26 -0.12
N GLN A 71 -11.82 8.99 0.75
CA GLN A 71 -13.09 8.51 1.32
C GLN A 71 -14.11 8.22 0.21
N LYS A 72 -14.27 9.14 -0.75
CA LYS A 72 -15.18 8.97 -1.89
C LYS A 72 -14.72 7.81 -2.79
N ALA A 73 -13.43 7.74 -3.11
CA ALA A 73 -12.89 6.70 -3.98
C ALA A 73 -13.03 5.30 -3.40
N LEU A 74 -12.89 5.16 -2.07
CA LEU A 74 -13.05 3.88 -1.37
C LEU A 74 -14.51 3.57 -1.00
N GLY A 75 -15.42 4.56 -1.10
CA GLY A 75 -16.83 4.38 -0.73
C GLY A 75 -17.04 4.07 0.77
N ILE A 76 -16.19 4.59 1.65
CA ILE A 76 -16.22 4.29 3.08
C ILE A 76 -16.78 5.44 3.93
N SER A 77 -17.27 5.11 5.12
CA SER A 77 -17.70 6.09 6.12
C SER A 77 -16.51 6.88 6.71
N LYS A 78 -16.77 8.08 7.24
CA LYS A 78 -15.77 8.88 7.98
C LYS A 78 -15.15 8.09 9.14
N SER A 79 -15.96 7.31 9.85
CA SER A 79 -15.49 6.48 10.97
C SER A 79 -14.49 5.40 10.50
N GLN A 80 -14.75 4.75 9.36
CA GLN A 80 -13.80 3.80 8.76
C GLN A 80 -12.53 4.51 8.29
N MET A 81 -12.64 5.73 7.77
CA MET A 81 -11.50 6.55 7.37
C MET A 81 -10.58 6.85 8.57
N TYR A 82 -11.14 7.33 9.68
CA TYR A 82 -10.36 7.59 10.89
C TYR A 82 -9.70 6.33 11.46
N ARG A 83 -10.37 5.17 11.42
CA ARG A 83 -9.77 3.89 11.83
C ARG A 83 -8.56 3.53 10.97
N ARG A 84 -8.62 3.74 9.66
CA ARG A 84 -7.51 3.48 8.74
C ARG A 84 -6.34 4.43 8.97
N ILE A 85 -6.61 5.72 9.20
CA ILE A 85 -5.58 6.72 9.54
C ILE A 85 -4.90 6.36 10.86
N ALA A 86 -5.66 5.97 11.88
CA ALA A 86 -5.12 5.56 13.17
C ALA A 86 -4.21 4.32 13.02
N LEU A 87 -4.67 3.30 12.29
CA LEU A 87 -3.88 2.10 12.01
C LEU A 87 -2.62 2.42 11.21
N PHE A 88 -2.70 3.33 10.22
CA PHE A 88 -1.55 3.76 9.46
C PHE A 88 -0.50 4.43 10.36
N ARG A 89 -0.93 5.33 11.23
CA ARG A 89 -0.07 5.98 12.23
C ARG A 89 0.57 4.98 13.19
N GLU A 90 -0.17 3.98 13.63
CA GLU A 90 0.34 2.94 14.51
C GLU A 90 1.46 2.12 13.84
N VAL A 91 1.31 1.82 12.56
CA VAL A 91 2.26 0.98 11.81
C VAL A 91 3.49 1.76 11.34
N PHE A 92 3.30 2.95 10.78
CA PHE A 92 4.38 3.73 10.16
C PHE A 92 4.90 4.87 11.03
N GLY A 93 4.22 5.20 12.13
CA GLY A 93 4.59 6.25 13.07
C GLY A 93 4.15 7.66 12.68
N GLU A 94 3.68 7.85 11.45
CA GLU A 94 3.36 9.16 10.88
C GLU A 94 1.97 9.19 10.24
N HIS A 95 1.45 10.40 10.00
CA HIS A 95 0.20 10.57 9.25
C HIS A 95 0.45 10.30 7.76
N PRO A 96 -0.48 9.65 7.01
CA PRO A 96 -0.30 9.37 5.58
C PRO A 96 0.05 10.60 4.74
N ASP A 97 -0.39 11.79 5.15
CA ASP A 97 -0.13 13.04 4.42
C ASP A 97 1.33 13.52 4.45
N VAL A 98 2.10 13.10 5.46
CA VAL A 98 3.52 13.48 5.63
C VAL A 98 4.45 12.27 5.53
N CYS A 99 3.90 11.07 5.50
CA CYS A 99 4.68 9.85 5.43
C CYS A 99 5.25 9.69 4.02
N GLU A 100 6.57 9.66 3.92
CA GLU A 100 7.28 9.45 2.65
C GLU A 100 7.88 8.04 2.61
N PHE A 101 7.72 7.36 1.48
CA PHE A 101 8.44 6.13 1.19
C PHE A 101 9.49 6.41 0.11
N PRO A 102 10.79 6.47 0.47
CA PRO A 102 11.85 6.76 -0.49
C PRO A 102 11.80 5.82 -1.70
N GLY A 103 11.84 6.40 -2.90
CA GLY A 103 11.74 5.66 -4.16
C GLY A 103 10.30 5.45 -4.66
N LEU A 104 9.28 5.85 -3.89
CA LEU A 104 7.90 5.94 -4.36
C LEU A 104 7.48 7.40 -4.52
N THR A 105 7.10 7.77 -5.73
CA THR A 105 6.53 9.09 -6.03
C THR A 105 5.22 8.88 -6.76
N ILE A 106 4.19 9.62 -6.33
CA ILE A 106 2.88 9.61 -6.97
C ILE A 106 2.68 10.97 -7.60
N ASN A 107 2.51 10.99 -8.93
CA ASN A 107 2.03 12.16 -9.65
C ASN A 107 0.52 11.97 -9.87
N PRO A 108 -0.35 12.68 -9.12
CA PRO A 108 -1.80 12.48 -9.22
C PRO A 108 -2.34 12.81 -10.62
N ALA A 109 -1.77 13.81 -11.30
CA ALA A 109 -2.21 14.20 -12.63
C ALA A 109 -1.93 13.10 -13.67
N GLU A 110 -0.71 12.57 -13.67
CA GLU A 110 -0.32 11.45 -14.55
C GLU A 110 -1.13 10.19 -14.23
N PHE A 111 -1.33 9.89 -12.95
CA PHE A 111 -2.12 8.75 -12.52
C PHE A 111 -3.57 8.83 -13.03
N LEU A 112 -4.23 9.98 -12.84
CA LEU A 112 -5.60 10.20 -13.29
C LEU A 112 -5.71 10.19 -14.81
N ALA A 113 -4.77 10.80 -15.52
CA ALA A 113 -4.72 10.78 -16.99
C ALA A 113 -4.59 9.35 -17.53
N GLY A 114 -3.67 8.57 -16.97
CA GLY A 114 -3.49 7.16 -17.35
C GLY A 114 -4.73 6.30 -17.07
N MET A 115 -5.43 6.54 -15.95
CA MET A 115 -6.68 5.84 -15.63
C MET A 115 -7.82 6.22 -16.60
N ALA A 116 -7.94 7.49 -16.96
CA ALA A 116 -8.92 7.94 -17.94
C ALA A 116 -8.68 7.33 -19.32
N GLU A 117 -7.42 7.29 -19.77
CA GLU A 117 -7.05 6.64 -21.04
C GLU A 117 -7.35 5.14 -21.01
N ARG A 118 -7.01 4.45 -19.91
CA ARG A 118 -7.32 3.03 -19.72
C ARG A 118 -8.81 2.75 -19.81
N SER A 119 -9.64 3.59 -19.18
CA SER A 119 -11.09 3.47 -19.25
C SER A 119 -11.60 3.56 -20.70
N LYS A 120 -11.10 4.51 -21.50
CA LYS A 120 -11.44 4.63 -22.92
C LYS A 120 -11.10 3.37 -23.72
N ARG A 121 -9.92 2.77 -23.49
CA ARG A 121 -9.50 1.53 -24.17
C ARG A 121 -10.38 0.32 -23.83
N LEU A 122 -10.88 0.25 -22.60
CA LEU A 122 -11.74 -0.85 -22.14
C LEU A 122 -13.18 -0.75 -22.68
N HIS A 123 -13.71 0.47 -22.86
CA HIS A 123 -15.05 0.71 -23.39
C HIS A 123 -15.11 0.89 -24.91
N SER A 124 -13.95 0.88 -25.59
CA SER A 124 -13.83 0.93 -27.06
C SER A 124 -13.73 -0.47 -27.70
N LYS A 125 -13.81 -1.54 -26.90
CA LYS A 125 -13.95 -2.93 -27.34
C LYS A 125 -15.38 -3.38 -27.13
#